data_AF-A0A348MWI1-F1
#
_entry.id   AF-A0A348MWI1-F1
#
_cell.length_a   1.000
_cell.length_b   1.000
_cell.length_c   1.000
_cell.angle_alpha   90.00
_cell.angle_beta   90.00
_cell.angle_gamma   90.00
#
_symmetry.space_group_name_H-M   'P 1'
#
loop_
_entity.id
_entity.type
_entity.pdbx_description
1 polymer ?
#
loop_
_entity_poly.entity_id
_entity_poly.type
_entity_poly.pdbx_seq_one_letter_code
_entity_poly.pdbx_strand_id
1 'polypeptide(L)'
;TLANPEDGIALGELFSYKIFVEKDLLVVTLIREGKPDVVATFDMTGSQYEDPEQYMYFKVGVYHVNNTSDPSSDTGQFAQATFYEIRNSHDGYVFSE
;
A
#
# COMPACT_ATOMS: atom_id res chain seq x y z
N THR A 1 24.56 9.33 -4.65
CA THR A 1 23.11 9.20 -4.87
C THR A 1 22.87 7.92 -5.66
N LEU A 2 21.85 7.15 -5.31
CA LEU A 2 21.46 5.98 -6.11
C LEU A 2 20.82 6.47 -7.41
N ALA A 3 21.01 5.72 -8.49
CA ALA A 3 20.28 5.97 -9.74
C ALA A 3 18.79 5.65 -9.54
N ASN A 4 17.93 6.35 -10.27
CA ASN A 4 16.51 6.00 -10.32
C ASN A 4 16.35 4.59 -10.92
N PRO A 5 15.35 3.82 -10.46
CA PRO A 5 15.05 2.53 -11.06
C PRO A 5 14.58 2.69 -12.51
N GLU A 6 15.04 1.82 -13.41
CA GLU A 6 14.65 1.84 -14.83
C GLU A 6 13.16 1.54 -15.03
N ASP A 7 12.59 0.63 -14.22
CA ASP A 7 11.16 0.29 -14.22
C ASP A 7 10.42 0.86 -13.00
N GLY A 8 10.66 2.14 -12.69
CA GLY A 8 9.99 2.85 -11.60
C GLY A 8 8.53 3.25 -11.88
N ILE A 9 7.96 4.01 -10.94
CA ILE A 9 6.70 4.75 -11.08
C ILE A 9 7.03 6.23 -10.92
N ALA A 10 6.70 7.04 -11.91
CA ALA A 10 6.97 8.48 -11.87
C ALA A 10 5.95 9.25 -11.01
N LEU A 11 6.31 10.47 -10.58
CA LEU A 11 5.33 11.37 -9.95
C LEU A 11 4.18 11.66 -10.92
N GLY A 12 2.94 11.47 -10.45
CA GLY A 12 1.73 11.68 -11.25
C GLY A 12 1.36 10.53 -12.19
N GLU A 13 2.19 9.49 -12.31
CA GLU A 13 1.81 8.25 -12.99
C GLU A 13 0.71 7.54 -12.19
N LEU A 14 -0.38 7.17 -12.87
CA LEU A 14 -1.46 6.41 -12.25
C LEU A 14 -1.07 4.94 -12.14
N PHE A 15 -1.31 4.38 -10.97
CA PHE A 15 -1.19 2.96 -10.71
C PHE A 15 -2.27 2.53 -9.72
N SER A 16 -2.51 1.23 -9.64
CA SER A 16 -3.40 0.64 -8.64
C SER A 16 -2.64 -0.38 -7.81
N TYR A 17 -3.11 -0.60 -6.58
CA TYR A 17 -2.66 -1.71 -5.75
C TYR A 17 -3.85 -2.49 -5.22
N LYS A 18 -3.66 -3.78 -5.02
CA LYS A 18 -4.60 -4.67 -4.34
C LYS A 18 -3.87 -5.37 -3.20
N ILE A 19 -4.43 -5.26 -2.01
CA ILE A 19 -4.00 -6.03 -0.84
C ILE A 19 -5.14 -7.00 -0.55
N PHE A 20 -4.86 -8.30 -0.67
CA PHE A 20 -5.83 -9.37 -0.46
C PHE A 20 -5.30 -10.31 0.60
N VAL A 21 -6.14 -10.65 1.57
CA VAL A 21 -5.82 -11.59 2.64
C VAL A 21 -6.89 -12.67 2.66
N GLU A 22 -6.47 -13.92 2.53
CA GLU A 22 -7.32 -15.09 2.72
C GLU A 22 -6.64 -16.00 3.73
N LYS A 23 -7.23 -16.09 4.94
CA LYS A 23 -6.64 -16.78 6.09
C LYS A 23 -5.22 -16.25 6.38
N ASP A 24 -4.22 -17.10 6.24
CA ASP A 24 -2.79 -16.88 6.45
C ASP A 24 -2.05 -16.44 5.19
N LEU A 25 -2.73 -16.28 4.05
CA LEU A 25 -2.12 -15.86 2.80
C LEU A 25 -2.34 -14.37 2.54
N LEU A 26 -1.25 -13.60 2.46
CA LEU A 26 -1.26 -12.21 2.01
C LEU A 26 -0.78 -12.13 0.55
N VAL A 27 -1.62 -11.56 -0.32
CA VAL A 27 -1.30 -11.30 -1.73
C VAL A 27 -1.33 -9.80 -1.98
N VAL A 28 -0.21 -9.27 -2.47
CA VAL A 28 -0.06 -7.87 -2.87
C VAL A 28 0.11 -7.81 -4.39
N THR A 29 -0.71 -7.02 -5.07
CA THR A 29 -0.63 -6.83 -6.51
C THR A 29 -0.46 -5.35 -6.82
N LEU A 30 0.48 -5.02 -7.70
CA LEU A 30 0.68 -3.69 -8.25
C LEU A 30 0.37 -3.70 -9.75
N ILE A 31 -0.49 -2.78 -10.17
CA ILE A 31 -1.09 -2.73 -11.51
C ILE A 31 -0.75 -1.38 -12.14
N ARG A 32 -0.23 -1.41 -13.37
CA ARG A 32 0.15 -0.21 -14.14
C ARG A 32 -0.37 -0.36 -15.57
N GLU A 33 -0.89 0.72 -16.14
CA GLU A 33 -1.42 0.70 -17.50
C GLU A 33 -0.33 0.26 -18.51
N GLY A 34 -0.69 -0.69 -19.38
CA GLY A 34 0.21 -1.22 -20.41
C GLY A 34 1.37 -2.09 -19.91
N LYS A 35 1.43 -2.42 -18.61
CA LYS A 35 2.46 -3.30 -18.02
C LYS A 35 1.82 -4.54 -17.38
N PRO A 36 2.54 -5.68 -17.32
CA PRO A 36 2.09 -6.83 -16.55
C PRO A 36 1.98 -6.50 -15.05
N ASP A 37 1.04 -7.16 -14.38
CA ASP A 37 0.89 -7.08 -12.93
C ASP A 37 2.13 -7.61 -12.22
N VAL A 38 2.55 -6.90 -11.18
CA VAL A 38 3.60 -7.36 -10.26
C VAL A 38 2.90 -7.94 -9.03
N VAL A 39 3.07 -9.24 -8.80
CA VAL A 39 2.40 -9.97 -7.72
C VAL A 39 3.44 -10.47 -6.72
N ALA A 40 3.20 -10.22 -5.44
CA ALA A 40 3.94 -10.81 -4.33
C ALA A 40 2.98 -11.57 -3.41
N THR A 41 3.40 -12.75 -2.98
CA THR A 41 2.63 -13.63 -2.10
C THR A 41 3.45 -13.94 -0.86
N PHE A 42 2.82 -13.83 0.29
CA PHE A 42 3.43 -14.03 1.60
C PHE A 42 2.59 -15.03 2.38
N ASP A 43 3.22 -16.14 2.78
CA ASP A 43 2.68 -17.04 3.78
C ASP A 43 2.93 -16.43 5.17
N MET A 44 1.85 -16.15 5.89
CA MET A 44 1.88 -15.55 7.23
C MET A 44 1.74 -16.60 8.34
N THR A 45 1.80 -17.90 8.04
CA THR A 45 1.79 -18.95 9.07
C THR A 45 2.84 -18.69 10.14
N GLY A 46 2.42 -18.65 11.41
CA GLY A 46 3.31 -18.39 12.54
C GLY A 46 3.68 -16.92 12.75
N SER A 47 3.06 -16.00 12.01
CA SER A 47 3.19 -14.55 12.24
C SER A 47 2.39 -14.08 13.46
N GLN A 48 1.62 -14.96 14.11
CA GLN A 48 0.79 -14.71 15.29
C GLN A 48 -0.45 -13.84 15.01
N TYR A 49 -0.77 -13.59 13.74
CA TYR A 49 -1.96 -12.84 13.33
C TYR A 49 -3.23 -13.70 13.30
N GLU A 50 -3.08 -15.02 13.46
CA GLU A 50 -4.15 -15.98 13.64
C GLU A 50 -4.75 -15.98 15.06
N ASP A 51 -4.13 -15.27 16.01
CA ASP A 51 -4.62 -15.17 17.38
C ASP A 51 -6.00 -14.47 17.41
N PRO A 52 -7.04 -15.09 18.01
CA PRO A 52 -8.39 -14.54 18.04
C PRO A 52 -8.53 -13.21 18.81
N GLU A 53 -7.53 -12.83 19.63
CA GLU A 53 -7.51 -11.52 20.30
C GLU A 53 -7.01 -10.40 19.39
N GLN A 54 -6.39 -10.72 18.25
CA GLN A 54 -5.95 -9.73 17.27
C GLN A 54 -7.13 -9.30 16.38
N TYR A 55 -7.24 -8.00 16.14
CA TYR A 55 -8.16 -7.43 15.17
C TYR A 55 -7.39 -6.63 14.13
N MET A 56 -7.87 -6.65 12.89
CA MET A 56 -7.22 -6.01 11.76
C MET A 56 -8.10 -4.92 11.17
N TYR A 57 -7.47 -3.90 10.60
CA TYR A 57 -8.14 -2.84 9.87
C TYR A 57 -7.19 -2.28 8.80
N PHE A 58 -7.75 -1.90 7.66
CA PHE A 58 -6.96 -1.27 6.60
C PHE A 58 -6.77 0.22 6.86
N LYS A 59 -5.65 0.75 6.36
CA LYS A 59 -5.35 2.17 6.31
C LYS A 59 -5.01 2.54 4.88
N VAL A 60 -5.44 3.71 4.44
CA VAL A 60 -5.14 4.28 3.12
C VAL A 60 -4.84 5.76 3.26
N GLY A 61 -3.83 6.24 2.53
CA GLY A 61 -3.41 7.64 2.58
C GLY A 61 -1.89 7.80 2.47
N VAL A 62 -1.41 8.99 2.83
CA VAL A 62 0.03 9.29 2.92
C VAL A 62 0.45 9.18 4.37
N TYR A 63 1.18 8.11 4.70
CA TYR A 63 1.90 8.03 5.98
C TYR A 63 3.36 8.45 5.74
N HIS A 64 3.66 9.73 6.00
CA HIS A 64 4.94 10.35 5.69
C HIS A 64 6.03 9.83 6.65
N VAL A 65 7.11 9.24 6.11
CA VAL A 65 8.16 8.57 6.92
C VAL A 65 9.39 9.43 7.19
N ASN A 66 9.59 10.52 6.46
CA ASN A 66 10.61 11.52 6.77
C ASN A 66 10.14 12.42 7.93
N ASN A 67 10.95 12.48 8.98
CA ASN A 67 10.70 13.28 10.18
C ASN A 67 11.91 14.16 10.56
N THR A 68 12.85 14.37 9.64
CA THR A 68 14.12 15.07 9.90
C THR A 68 14.22 16.44 9.25
N SER A 69 13.15 16.92 8.59
CA SER A 69 13.14 18.22 7.91
C SER A 69 13.36 19.36 8.92
N ASP A 70 14.28 20.28 8.62
CA ASP A 70 14.43 21.54 9.34
C ASP A 70 13.52 22.61 8.72
N PRO A 71 12.45 23.05 9.40
CA PRO A 71 11.51 24.01 8.84
C PRO A 71 12.12 25.40 8.58
N SER A 72 13.32 25.69 9.09
CA SER A 72 14.01 26.97 8.86
C SER A 72 14.86 26.98 7.58
N SER A 73 15.23 25.81 7.06
CA SER A 73 16.09 25.66 5.89
C SER A 73 15.50 24.78 4.78
N ASP A 74 14.44 24.04 5.07
CA ASP A 74 13.83 23.07 4.16
C ASP A 74 12.29 23.13 4.20
N THR A 75 11.74 24.12 3.50
CA THR A 75 10.31 24.48 3.53
C THR A 75 9.46 23.76 2.47
N GLY A 76 10.08 22.95 1.62
CA GLY A 76 9.43 22.29 0.49
C GLY A 76 9.13 20.81 0.68
N GLN A 77 9.48 20.22 1.82
CA GLN A 77 9.30 18.78 2.03
C GLN A 77 7.86 18.44 2.42
N PHE A 78 7.15 17.78 1.52
CA PHE A 78 5.86 17.18 1.78
C PHE A 78 5.70 15.93 0.92
N ALA A 79 4.73 15.10 1.27
CA ALA A 79 4.30 14.00 0.42
C ALA A 79 2.81 14.17 0.16
N GLN A 80 2.41 13.91 -1.08
CA GLN A 80 1.04 14.01 -1.52
C GLN A 80 0.75 12.82 -2.43
N ALA A 81 -0.44 12.25 -2.26
CA ALA A 81 -1.00 11.26 -3.16
C ALA A 81 -2.45 11.64 -3.46
N THR A 82 -2.92 11.33 -4.66
CA THR A 82 -4.31 11.51 -5.08
C THR A 82 -4.89 10.14 -5.35
N PHE A 83 -5.93 9.78 -4.61
CA PHE A 83 -6.66 8.52 -4.77
C PHE A 83 -7.88 8.76 -5.66
N TYR A 84 -7.97 8.04 -6.76
CA TYR A 84 -9.11 8.11 -7.67
C TYR A 84 -10.17 7.06 -7.36
N GLU A 85 -9.78 5.97 -6.69
CA GLU A 85 -10.66 4.90 -6.26
C GLU A 85 -10.12 4.28 -4.97
N ILE A 86 -11.01 4.02 -4.03
CA ILE A 86 -10.73 3.30 -2.79
C ILE A 86 -11.89 2.35 -2.58
N ARG A 87 -11.61 1.05 -2.42
CA ARG A 87 -12.59 0.03 -2.09
C ARG A 87 -12.06 -0.86 -0.99
N ASN A 88 -12.98 -1.41 -0.19
CA ASN A 88 -12.67 -2.36 0.85
C ASN A 88 -13.83 -3.36 1.00
N SER A 89 -13.50 -4.65 0.95
CA SER A 89 -14.46 -5.73 1.02
C SER A 89 -14.04 -6.76 2.05
N HIS A 90 -15.00 -7.23 2.84
CA HIS A 90 -14.87 -8.33 3.79
C HIS A 90 -15.97 -9.37 3.55
N ASP A 91 -15.59 -10.63 3.46
CA ASP A 91 -16.55 -11.72 3.32
C ASP A 91 -17.49 -11.78 4.53
N GLY A 92 -18.79 -11.92 4.29
CA GLY A 92 -19.80 -11.97 5.35
C GLY A 92 -20.17 -10.62 5.97
N TYR A 93 -19.60 -9.51 5.50
CA TYR A 93 -19.96 -8.16 5.97
C TYR A 93 -20.82 -7.43 4.93
N VAL A 94 -22.01 -6.99 5.35
CA VAL A 94 -23.05 -6.41 4.46
C VAL A 94 -22.75 -5.00 3.97
N PHE A 95 -21.78 -4.30 4.58
CA PHE A 95 -21.32 -2.98 4.15
C PHE A 95 -19.97 -3.02 3.41
N SER A 96 -19.61 -4.19 2.88
CA SER A 96 -18.48 -4.36 1.97
C SER A 96 -18.77 -3.71 0.62
N GLU A 97 -17.78 -3.00 0.06
CA GLU A 97 -17.85 -2.31 -1.24
C GLU A 97 -17.05 -3.02 -2.35
#